data_AF-A0A402ADB1-F1
#
_entry.id   AF-A0A402ADB1-F1
#
_cell.length_a   1.000
_cell.length_b   1.000
_cell.length_c   1.000
_cell.angle_alpha   90.00
_cell.angle_beta   90.00
_cell.angle_gamma   90.00
#
_symmetry.space_group_name_H-M   'P 1'
#
loop_
_entity.id
_entity.type
_entity.pdbx_description
1 polymer ?
#
loop_
_entity_poly.entity_id
_entity_poly.type
_entity_poly.pdbx_seq_one_letter_code
_entity_poly.pdbx_strand_id
1 'polypeptide(L)'
;MRTHVISFRLLTVLLLGLLLTLAACGQGESSQPSSATPATTVQSTPTPALDAYGTPIVIPKIAPMRIVSLAPSVSEILGALQLQNRVVGVDAFTNYPASLASIKKVSSSSGINVESIVALKPDLVLSSGGCPRTMITSYLSWGCK
;
A
#
# COMPACT_ATOMS: atom_id res chain seq x y z
N MET A 1 53.37 3.86 36.38
CA MET A 1 53.37 5.25 35.86
C MET A 1 53.26 5.36 34.33
N ARG A 2 53.88 4.48 33.53
CA ARG A 2 53.84 4.56 32.05
C ARG A 2 52.51 4.14 31.38
N THR A 3 51.70 3.28 32.00
CA THR A 3 50.40 2.82 31.45
C THR A 3 49.30 3.88 31.52
N HIS A 4 49.27 4.70 32.58
CA HIS A 4 48.31 5.80 32.72
C HIS A 4 48.55 6.93 31.70
N VAL A 5 49.80 7.17 31.30
CA VAL A 5 50.15 8.18 30.28
C VAL A 5 49.68 7.75 28.89
N ILE A 6 49.77 6.45 28.57
CA ILE A 6 49.31 5.89 27.29
C ILE A 6 47.78 5.90 27.22
N SER A 7 47.10 5.52 28.30
CA SER A 7 45.62 5.59 28.39
C SER A 7 45.09 7.02 28.31
N PHE A 8 45.77 8.00 28.92
CA PHE A 8 45.38 9.40 28.86
C PHE A 8 45.57 9.98 27.46
N ARG A 9 46.68 9.65 26.78
CA ARG A 9 46.95 10.04 25.39
C ARG A 9 45.92 9.44 24.42
N LEU A 10 45.59 8.15 24.57
CA LEU A 10 44.54 7.48 23.79
C LEU A 10 43.16 8.10 24.02
N LEU A 11 42.81 8.40 25.28
CA LEU A 11 41.55 9.04 25.61
C LEU A 11 41.46 10.46 25.02
N THR A 12 42.54 11.24 25.07
CA THR A 12 42.58 12.58 24.46
C THR A 12 42.47 12.56 22.94
N VAL A 13 43.09 11.58 22.26
CA VAL A 13 42.97 11.42 20.79
C VAL A 13 41.55 11.01 20.40
N LEU A 14 40.93 10.13 21.18
CA LEU A 14 39.56 9.66 20.92
C LEU A 14 38.52 10.77 21.15
N LEU A 15 38.71 11.61 22.17
CA LEU A 15 37.88 12.79 22.43
C LEU A 15 38.07 13.90 21.37
N LEU A 16 39.29 14.13 20.88
CA LEU A 16 39.57 15.11 19.84
C LEU A 16 38.99 14.68 18.48
N GLY A 17 39.06 13.37 18.17
CA GLY A 17 38.43 12.80 16.97
C GLY A 17 36.90 12.89 17.01
N LEU A 18 36.29 12.70 18.18
CA LEU A 18 34.85 12.86 18.37
C LEU A 18 34.38 14.32 18.26
N LEU A 19 35.23 15.29 18.62
CA LEU A 19 34.93 16.71 18.43
C LEU A 19 34.99 17.14 16.95
N LEU A 20 35.83 16.51 16.13
CA LEU A 20 35.98 16.86 14.71
C LEU A 20 34.78 16.43 13.84
N THR A 21 33.97 15.45 14.27
CA THR A 21 32.83 14.96 13.48
C THR A 21 31.55 15.80 13.61
N LEU A 22 31.45 16.68 14.63
CA LEU A 22 30.29 17.56 14.82
C LEU A 22 30.33 18.85 13.99
N ALA A 23 31.43 19.15 13.29
CA ALA A 23 31.59 20.37 12.50
C ALA A 23 31.23 20.22 11.00
N ALA A 24 30.52 19.16 10.61
CA ALA A 24 30.19 18.85 9.21
C ALA A 24 28.71 19.12 8.83
N CYS A 25 28.10 20.18 9.38
CA CYS A 25 26.87 20.76 8.83
C CYS A 25 27.04 22.28 8.76
N GLY A 26 27.50 22.75 7.60
CA GLY A 26 27.68 24.17 7.31
C GLY A 26 27.59 24.44 5.81
N GLN A 27 26.47 25.05 5.42
CA GLN A 27 26.20 25.85 4.21
C GLN A 27 25.86 25.16 2.88
N GLY A 28 24.56 25.20 2.59
CA GLY A 28 24.01 25.36 1.25
C GLY A 28 22.83 26.32 1.32
N GLU A 29 23.09 27.61 1.58
CA GLU A 29 22.13 28.70 1.33
C GLU A 29 22.01 28.92 -0.19
N SER A 30 20.83 28.69 -0.73
CA SER A 30 20.39 29.35 -1.96
C SER A 30 19.20 30.26 -1.62
N SER A 31 19.48 31.55 -1.69
CA SER A 31 18.52 32.64 -1.55
C SER A 31 17.70 32.77 -2.85
N GLN A 32 16.37 32.70 -2.78
CA GLN A 32 15.44 33.45 -3.66
C GLN A 32 13.98 33.36 -3.16
N PRO A 33 13.11 34.31 -3.54
CA PRO A 33 12.66 35.39 -2.68
C PRO A 33 11.23 35.20 -2.17
N SER A 34 10.95 35.88 -1.05
CA SER A 34 9.62 36.19 -0.57
C SER A 34 8.81 36.88 -1.67
N SER A 35 7.85 36.15 -2.23
CA SER A 35 6.70 36.72 -2.92
C SER A 35 5.49 36.30 -2.11
N ALA A 36 4.96 37.23 -1.31
CA ALA A 36 3.64 37.10 -0.72
C ALA A 36 2.63 36.89 -1.86
N THR A 37 2.27 35.62 -2.08
CA THR A 37 1.17 35.23 -2.94
C THR A 37 -0.07 35.21 -2.05
N PRO A 38 -1.18 35.87 -2.42
CA PRO A 38 -2.42 35.77 -1.67
C PRO A 38 -2.78 34.29 -1.54
N ALA A 39 -3.35 33.90 -0.40
CA ALA A 39 -3.83 32.55 -0.15
C ALA A 39 -4.83 32.16 -1.25
N THR A 40 -4.33 31.53 -2.32
CA THR A 40 -5.13 30.77 -3.25
C THR A 40 -5.67 29.62 -2.42
N THR A 41 -6.95 29.69 -2.07
CA THR A 41 -7.73 28.54 -1.70
C THR A 41 -7.49 27.50 -2.80
N VAL A 42 -6.66 26.50 -2.52
CA VAL A 42 -6.56 25.31 -3.38
C VAL A 42 -7.89 24.60 -3.16
N GLN A 43 -8.90 24.99 -3.93
CA GLN A 43 -10.06 24.15 -4.17
C GLN A 43 -9.49 22.90 -4.81
N SER A 44 -9.27 21.89 -3.97
CA SER A 44 -8.95 20.54 -4.39
C SER A 44 -10.15 20.03 -5.18
N THR A 45 -10.19 20.30 -6.48
CA THR A 45 -10.94 19.46 -7.40
C THR A 45 -10.44 18.04 -7.17
N PRO A 46 -11.30 17.11 -6.71
CA PRO A 46 -10.84 15.77 -6.37
C PRO A 46 -10.32 15.11 -7.64
N THR A 47 -8.99 14.95 -7.71
CA THR A 47 -8.36 14.16 -8.77
C THR A 47 -8.95 12.75 -8.69
N PRO A 48 -9.46 12.18 -9.80
CA PRO A 48 -10.00 10.83 -9.78
C PRO A 48 -8.90 9.87 -9.32
N ALA A 49 -9.23 9.01 -8.36
CA ALA A 49 -8.34 7.93 -7.95
C ALA A 49 -8.09 7.02 -9.16
N LEU A 50 -6.86 6.58 -9.36
CA LEU A 50 -6.50 5.68 -10.46
C LEU A 50 -6.23 4.27 -9.91
N ASP A 51 -6.64 3.24 -10.64
CA ASP A 51 -6.23 1.87 -10.37
C ASP A 51 -4.79 1.59 -10.88
N ALA A 52 -4.31 0.36 -10.66
CA ALA A 52 -2.97 -0.07 -11.09
C ALA A 52 -2.74 -0.03 -12.61
N TYR A 53 -3.80 0.08 -13.42
CA TYR A 53 -3.75 0.20 -14.88
C TYR A 53 -3.95 1.65 -15.36
N GLY A 54 -4.02 2.63 -14.44
CA GLY A 54 -4.30 4.02 -14.77
C GLY A 54 -5.78 4.30 -15.07
N THR A 55 -6.69 3.39 -14.73
CA THR A 55 -8.13 3.59 -14.90
C THR A 55 -8.65 4.52 -13.82
N PRO A 56 -9.40 5.58 -14.15
CA PRO A 56 -10.10 6.35 -13.14
C PRO A 56 -11.17 5.48 -12.46
N ILE A 57 -11.14 5.45 -11.13
CA ILE A 57 -12.09 4.76 -10.27
C ILE A 57 -12.79 5.77 -9.35
N VAL A 58 -14.07 5.53 -9.09
CA VAL A 58 -14.84 6.28 -8.10
C VAL A 58 -14.70 5.56 -6.77
N ILE A 59 -14.13 6.23 -5.78
CA ILE A 59 -14.10 5.71 -4.41
C ILE A 59 -15.47 5.94 -3.79
N PRO A 60 -16.21 4.87 -3.40
CA PRO A 60 -17.51 5.03 -2.80
C PRO A 60 -17.38 5.74 -1.44
N LYS A 61 -18.38 6.57 -1.09
CA LYS A 61 -18.43 7.22 0.23
C LYS A 61 -18.61 6.22 1.38
N ILE A 62 -19.22 5.07 1.08
CA ILE A 62 -19.49 4.00 2.05
C ILE A 62 -18.43 2.92 1.86
N ALA A 63 -17.85 2.47 2.97
CA ALA A 63 -16.86 1.40 2.95
C ALA A 63 -17.50 0.07 2.49
N PRO A 64 -16.86 -0.66 1.55
CA PRO A 64 -17.31 -1.98 1.13
C PRO A 64 -17.42 -2.98 2.29
N MET A 65 -18.43 -3.84 2.23
CA MET A 65 -18.79 -4.83 3.24
C MET A 65 -18.77 -6.27 2.71
N ARG A 66 -18.71 -6.46 1.39
CA ARG A 66 -18.70 -7.78 0.72
C ARG A 66 -17.59 -7.82 -0.32
N ILE A 67 -16.40 -8.20 0.13
CA ILE A 67 -15.17 -8.14 -0.64
C ILE A 67 -14.84 -9.51 -1.23
N VAL A 68 -14.50 -9.55 -2.51
CA VAL A 68 -13.85 -10.71 -3.14
C VAL A 68 -12.37 -10.39 -3.35
N SER A 69 -11.50 -11.27 -2.88
CA SER A 69 -10.05 -11.19 -3.09
C SER A 69 -9.61 -12.23 -4.12
N LEU A 70 -9.01 -11.79 -5.22
CA LEU A 70 -8.57 -12.68 -6.32
C LEU A 70 -7.10 -13.05 -6.24
N ALA A 71 -6.38 -12.64 -5.19
CA ALA A 71 -4.97 -12.94 -5.01
C ALA A 71 -4.61 -13.14 -3.53
N PRO A 72 -3.70 -14.09 -3.19
CA PRO A 72 -3.30 -14.33 -1.82
C PRO A 72 -2.77 -13.06 -1.13
N SER A 73 -1.90 -12.31 -1.80
CA SER A 73 -1.33 -11.06 -1.26
C SER A 73 -2.38 -10.03 -0.85
N VAL A 74 -3.48 -9.95 -1.59
CA VAL A 74 -4.62 -9.06 -1.25
C VAL A 74 -5.36 -9.59 -0.02
N SER A 75 -5.58 -10.91 0.06
CA SER A 75 -6.20 -11.56 1.22
C SER A 75 -5.40 -11.32 2.50
N GLU A 76 -4.07 -11.38 2.43
CA GLU A 76 -3.18 -11.11 3.57
C GLU A 76 -3.28 -9.64 4.02
N ILE A 77 -3.31 -8.70 3.08
CA ILE A 77 -3.49 -7.27 3.38
C ILE A 77 -4.84 -7.03 4.06
N LEU A 78 -5.93 -7.63 3.56
CA LEU A 78 -7.25 -7.54 4.18
C LEU A 78 -7.25 -8.11 5.60
N GLY A 79 -6.54 -9.22 5.82
CA GLY A 79 -6.34 -9.79 7.15
C GLY A 79 -5.58 -8.85 8.08
N ALA A 80 -4.49 -8.23 7.61
CA ALA A 80 -3.71 -7.27 8.38
C ALA A 80 -4.52 -6.03 8.77
N LEU A 81 -5.45 -5.60 7.90
CA LEU A 81 -6.39 -4.51 8.14
C LEU A 81 -7.60 -4.91 9.00
N GLN A 82 -7.66 -6.16 9.49
CA GLN A 82 -8.76 -6.69 10.28
C GLN A 82 -10.11 -6.68 9.53
N LEU A 83 -10.06 -6.82 8.20
CA LEU A 83 -11.23 -6.81 7.30
C LEU A 83 -11.66 -8.21 6.84
N GLN A 84 -11.07 -9.28 7.40
CA GLN A 84 -11.36 -10.67 7.01
C GLN A 84 -12.86 -11.03 7.10
N ASN A 85 -13.61 -10.38 8.01
CA ASN A 85 -15.05 -10.61 8.19
C ASN A 85 -15.91 -10.04 7.05
N ARG A 86 -15.34 -9.17 6.19
CA ARG A 86 -16.01 -8.62 5.01
C ARG A 86 -15.73 -9.45 3.76
N VAL A 87 -14.83 -10.43 3.84
CA VAL A 87 -14.44 -11.24 2.69
C VAL A 87 -15.48 -12.33 2.46
N VAL A 88 -15.99 -12.44 1.23
CA VAL A 88 -17.03 -13.40 0.85
C VAL A 88 -16.56 -14.40 -0.21
N GLY A 89 -15.42 -14.12 -0.85
CA GLY A 89 -14.78 -15.01 -1.82
C GLY A 89 -13.28 -14.77 -1.87
N VAL A 90 -12.51 -15.83 -2.05
CA VAL A 90 -11.04 -15.79 -2.14
C VAL A 90 -10.54 -16.63 -3.30
N ASP A 91 -9.28 -16.49 -3.67
CA ASP A 91 -8.62 -17.40 -4.60
C ASP A 91 -8.30 -18.76 -3.95
N ALA A 92 -8.07 -19.77 -4.80
CA ALA A 92 -7.79 -21.14 -4.41
C ALA A 92 -6.56 -21.30 -3.50
N PHE A 93 -5.61 -20.37 -3.56
CA PHE A 93 -4.33 -20.44 -2.85
C PHE A 93 -4.33 -19.63 -1.54
N THR A 94 -5.33 -18.79 -1.29
CA THR A 94 -5.48 -18.10 0.00
C THR A 94 -5.61 -19.11 1.16
N ASN A 95 -4.66 -19.08 2.08
CA ASN A 95 -4.62 -19.88 3.31
C ASN A 95 -4.32 -19.04 4.56
N TYR A 96 -4.04 -17.75 4.40
CA TYR A 96 -3.76 -16.81 5.50
C TYR A 96 -4.59 -15.51 5.35
N PRO A 97 -5.05 -14.92 6.46
CA PRO A 97 -5.15 -15.53 7.79
C PRO A 97 -6.06 -16.77 7.77
N ALA A 98 -5.93 -17.64 8.77
CA ALA A 98 -6.64 -18.92 8.82
C ALA A 98 -8.18 -18.77 8.69
N SER A 99 -8.72 -17.63 9.11
CA SER A 99 -10.14 -17.28 8.95
C SER A 99 -10.59 -17.18 7.48
N LEU A 100 -9.70 -16.91 6.54
CA LEU A 100 -9.99 -16.84 5.10
C LEU A 100 -9.85 -18.20 4.39
N ALA A 101 -9.20 -19.18 5.02
CA ALA A 101 -8.93 -20.47 4.39
C ALA A 101 -10.22 -21.25 4.03
N SER A 102 -11.27 -21.09 4.84
CA SER A 102 -12.58 -21.74 4.66
C SER A 102 -13.56 -20.98 3.75
N ILE A 103 -13.21 -19.77 3.32
CA ILE A 103 -14.08 -18.95 2.46
C ILE A 103 -14.16 -19.56 1.06
N LYS A 104 -15.31 -19.35 0.39
CA LYS A 104 -15.59 -19.84 -0.97
C LYS A 104 -14.46 -19.47 -1.93
N LYS A 105 -13.92 -20.48 -2.63
CA LYS A 105 -12.91 -20.31 -3.67
C LYS A 105 -13.58 -19.89 -4.98
N VAL A 106 -13.18 -18.75 -5.53
CA VAL A 106 -13.80 -18.14 -6.73
C VAL A 106 -12.82 -17.94 -7.88
N SER A 107 -11.53 -18.16 -7.65
CA SER A 107 -10.52 -18.20 -8.71
C SER A 107 -9.49 -19.29 -8.44
N SER A 108 -8.80 -19.74 -9.48
CA SER A 108 -7.72 -20.73 -9.42
C SER A 108 -6.72 -20.46 -10.55
N SER A 109 -5.71 -21.33 -10.70
CA SER A 109 -4.79 -21.29 -11.84
C SER A 109 -5.51 -21.44 -13.19
N SER A 110 -6.70 -22.06 -13.21
CA SER A 110 -7.51 -22.23 -14.42
C SER A 110 -8.35 -20.99 -14.78
N GLY A 111 -8.36 -19.97 -13.94
CA GLY A 111 -9.11 -18.72 -14.17
C GLY A 111 -10.09 -18.36 -13.06
N ILE A 112 -10.95 -17.38 -13.35
CA ILE A 112 -11.91 -16.79 -12.42
C ILE A 112 -13.33 -17.33 -12.71
N ASN A 113 -14.03 -17.80 -11.67
CA ASN A 113 -15.43 -18.22 -11.75
C ASN A 113 -16.35 -17.03 -11.50
N VAL A 114 -16.74 -16.36 -12.58
CA VAL A 114 -17.52 -15.11 -12.51
C VAL A 114 -18.94 -15.35 -12.00
N GLU A 115 -19.60 -16.44 -12.37
CA GLU A 115 -20.94 -16.73 -11.85
C GLU A 115 -20.94 -16.92 -10.34
N SER A 116 -19.90 -17.57 -9.81
CA SER A 116 -19.70 -17.68 -8.37
C SER A 116 -19.49 -16.33 -7.69
N ILE A 117 -18.76 -15.42 -8.33
CA ILE A 117 -18.55 -14.06 -7.83
C ILE A 117 -19.88 -13.28 -7.84
N VAL A 118 -20.62 -13.30 -8.95
CA VAL A 118 -21.91 -12.60 -9.06
C VAL A 118 -22.91 -13.13 -8.04
N ALA A 119 -22.98 -14.46 -7.85
CA ALA A 119 -23.84 -15.09 -6.86
C ALA A 119 -23.51 -14.67 -5.41
N LEU A 120 -22.26 -14.31 -5.12
CA LEU A 120 -21.85 -13.78 -3.82
C LEU A 120 -22.26 -12.32 -3.59
N LYS A 121 -22.73 -11.61 -4.62
CA LYS A 121 -23.13 -10.19 -4.55
C LYS A 121 -22.08 -9.31 -3.84
N PRO A 122 -20.83 -9.27 -4.33
CA PRO A 122 -19.81 -8.40 -3.76
C PRO A 122 -20.07 -6.94 -4.11
N ASP A 123 -19.58 -6.04 -3.25
CA ASP A 123 -19.53 -4.60 -3.50
C ASP A 123 -18.11 -4.11 -3.84
N LEU A 124 -17.10 -4.98 -3.68
CA LEU A 124 -15.73 -4.74 -4.09
C LEU A 124 -15.05 -6.04 -4.53
N VAL A 125 -14.36 -6.01 -5.67
CA VAL A 125 -13.50 -7.10 -6.15
C VAL A 125 -12.08 -6.56 -6.28
N LEU A 126 -11.13 -7.20 -5.60
CA LEU A 126 -9.72 -6.81 -5.58
C LEU A 126 -8.86 -7.88 -6.26
N SER A 127 -7.85 -7.44 -7.00
CA SER A 127 -6.89 -8.29 -7.69
C SER A 127 -5.48 -7.75 -7.52
N SER A 128 -4.47 -8.58 -7.79
CA SER A 128 -3.10 -8.11 -7.96
C SER A 128 -2.92 -7.45 -9.33
N GLY A 129 -2.01 -6.46 -9.42
CA GLY A 129 -1.73 -5.72 -10.66
C GLY A 129 -1.16 -6.55 -11.82
N GLY A 130 -0.84 -7.83 -11.58
CA GLY A 130 -0.35 -8.76 -12.60
C GLY A 130 -1.45 -9.50 -13.38
N CYS A 131 -2.72 -9.42 -12.98
CA CYS A 131 -3.80 -10.08 -13.71
C CYS A 131 -4.11 -9.34 -15.02
N PRO A 132 -4.20 -10.00 -16.19
CA PRO A 132 -4.59 -9.34 -17.42
C PRO A 132 -5.97 -8.68 -17.29
N ARG A 133 -6.03 -7.37 -17.55
CA ARG A 133 -7.26 -6.54 -17.49
C ARG A 133 -8.43 -7.15 -18.27
N THR A 134 -8.12 -7.85 -19.36
CA THR A 134 -9.10 -8.55 -20.20
C THR A 134 -9.92 -9.58 -19.43
N MET A 135 -9.36 -10.25 -18.41
CA MET A 135 -10.11 -11.24 -17.62
C MET A 135 -11.12 -10.61 -16.65
N ILE A 136 -10.96 -9.34 -16.29
CA ILE A 136 -11.85 -8.64 -15.36
C ILE A 136 -12.87 -7.80 -16.13
N THR A 137 -12.40 -7.02 -17.12
CA THR A 137 -13.24 -6.10 -17.88
C THR A 137 -14.20 -6.81 -18.83
N SER A 138 -13.83 -7.96 -19.40
CA SER A 138 -14.73 -8.74 -20.28
C SER A 138 -16.00 -9.22 -19.56
N TYR A 139 -15.98 -9.28 -18.23
CA TYR A 139 -17.12 -9.74 -17.44
C TYR A 139 -17.88 -8.59 -16.76
N LEU A 140 -17.17 -7.53 -16.33
CA LEU A 140 -17.82 -6.32 -15.82
C LEU A 140 -18.66 -5.60 -16.89
N SER A 141 -18.32 -5.73 -18.18
CA SER A 141 -19.12 -5.15 -19.27
C SER A 141 -20.46 -5.84 -19.51
N TRP A 142 -20.69 -7.04 -18.97
CA TRP A 142 -21.91 -7.83 -19.16
C TRP A 142 -22.91 -7.72 -18.00
N GLY A 143 -22.57 -7.03 -16.90
CA GLY A 143 -23.33 -7.11 -15.64
C GLY A 143 -23.92 -5.81 -15.10
N CYS A 144 -23.63 -4.65 -15.69
CA CYS A 144 -24.24 -3.38 -15.29
C CYS A 144 -25.00 -2.77 -16.47
N LYS A 145 -26.30 -3.06 -16.53
CA LYS A 145 -27.30 -2.24 -17.22
C LYS A 145 -28.48 -2.04 -16.29
#